data_AF-A0A5M6DDP8-F1
#
_entry.id   AF-A0A5M6DDP8-F1
#
_cell.length_a   1.000
_cell.length_b   1.000
_cell.length_c   1.000
_cell.angle_alpha   90.00
_cell.angle_beta   90.00
_cell.angle_gamma   90.00
#
_symmetry.space_group_name_H-M   'P 1'
#
loop_
_entity.id
_entity.type
_entity.pdbx_description
1 polymer ?
#
loop_
_entity_poly.entity_id
_entity_poly.type
_entity_poly.pdbx_seq_one_letter_code
_entity_poly.pdbx_strand_id
1 'polypeptide(L)'
;MLKIILKTLFILLLALPAYSQAVDTLNTPAKPRDGLTQLALAYYKIKFTKEQRKQLVGVELEFIYSVTPDGTPTLEEVHGTNEPAIIDSLKRITSLLPKFQPKRENGINESDLLFMKLQFPRYRVAAEPLHNYNFGYKAFTLNDLEYIHKSGSRIDGLIGVLGNGFAGNAGKHLGLGGGMKMDMLYTGKNGFGGGMTMSFYGNKLKEPYPLQVTRAQNNAPPTLFLGIIASKLLSQKEQSNFNLQLELNYAIQNVTPKESENDKDWVQLQGFSPGLVANYALKIGKDKLYYYYGSPMLYSNYFNLNGGIRPIFFNLKEASGLMLEFGISFRMGMHGVTEYKLKPEALVPGK
;
A
#
# COMPACT_ATOMS: atom_id res chain seq x y z
N MET A 1 29.03 44.41 31.31
CA MET A 1 27.75 45.10 31.54
C MET A 1 26.91 45.28 30.26
N LEU A 2 27.42 45.90 29.19
CA LEU A 2 26.63 46.18 27.98
C LEU A 2 25.91 44.96 27.37
N LYS A 3 26.57 43.80 27.31
CA LYS A 3 25.98 42.54 26.82
C LYS A 3 24.83 42.00 27.68
N ILE A 4 24.86 42.28 28.99
CA ILE A 4 23.78 41.87 29.90
C ILE A 4 22.58 42.80 29.69
N ILE A 5 22.82 44.11 29.63
CA ILE A 5 21.78 45.11 29.36
C ILE A 5 21.08 44.82 28.03
N LEU A 6 21.83 44.52 26.96
CA LEU A 6 21.25 44.20 25.65
C LEU A 6 20.39 42.94 25.68
N LYS A 7 20.80 41.90 26.42
CA LYS A 7 20.04 40.66 26.56
C LYS A 7 18.76 40.86 27.37
N THR A 8 18.82 41.64 28.46
CA THR A 8 17.64 41.97 29.26
C THR A 8 16.64 42.80 28.43
N LEU A 9 17.14 43.77 27.66
CA LEU A 9 16.32 44.58 26.75
C LEU A 9 15.66 43.72 25.66
N PHE A 10 16.40 42.76 25.10
CA PHE A 10 15.88 41.84 24.08
C PHE A 10 14.80 40.90 24.63
N ILE A 11 14.96 40.39 25.85
CA ILE A 11 13.93 39.57 26.52
C ILE A 11 12.68 40.41 26.83
N LEU A 12 12.84 41.66 27.24
CA LEU A 12 11.73 42.60 27.44
C LEU A 12 10.98 42.92 26.12
N LEU A 13 11.72 43.12 25.02
CA LEU A 13 11.14 43.32 23.69
C LEU A 13 10.37 42.10 23.19
N LEU A 14 10.83 40.89 23.52
CA LEU A 14 10.13 39.63 23.19
C LEU A 14 8.90 39.36 24.06
N ALA A 15 8.73 40.05 25.19
CA ALA A 15 7.54 39.92 26.05
C ALA A 15 6.41 40.89 25.65
N LEU A 16 6.70 41.95 24.88
CA LEU A 16 5.69 42.91 24.38
C LEU A 16 4.57 42.29 23.51
N PRO A 17 4.83 41.29 22.65
CA PRO A 17 3.76 40.64 21.87
C PRO A 17 2.75 39.87 22.74
N ALA A 18 3.14 39.44 23.95
CA ALA A 18 2.24 38.71 24.86
C ALA A 18 1.16 39.61 25.48
N TYR A 19 1.41 40.93 25.58
CA TYR A 19 0.41 41.91 26.03
C TYR A 19 -0.52 42.42 24.92
N SER A 20 -0.17 42.21 23.65
CA SER A 20 -1.00 42.59 22.49
C SER A 20 -2.04 41.52 22.12
N GLN A 21 -2.06 40.36 22.79
CA GLN A 21 -3.06 39.30 22.59
C GLN A 21 -4.10 39.27 23.71
N ALA A 22 -4.44 40.42 24.30
CA ALA A 22 -5.68 40.53 25.03
C ALA A 22 -6.84 40.36 24.03
N VAL A 23 -7.42 39.16 23.98
CA VAL A 23 -8.66 38.91 23.24
C VAL A 23 -9.69 39.90 23.77
N ASP A 24 -10.25 40.74 22.89
CA ASP A 24 -11.31 41.67 23.26
C ASP A 24 -12.51 40.86 23.77
N THR A 25 -12.66 40.79 25.09
CA THR A 25 -13.78 40.12 25.77
C THR A 25 -14.96 41.05 25.95
N LEU A 26 -14.78 42.35 25.69
CA LEU A 26 -15.81 43.37 25.85
C LEU A 26 -16.67 43.46 24.59
N ASN A 27 -16.07 43.28 23.40
CA ASN A 27 -16.77 43.31 22.13
C ASN A 27 -16.57 42.01 21.36
N THR A 28 -17.62 41.19 21.29
CA THR A 28 -17.60 39.93 20.53
C THR A 28 -18.87 39.79 19.72
N PRO A 29 -18.81 39.41 18.43
CA PRO A 29 -20.01 39.14 17.65
C PRO A 29 -20.73 37.88 18.15
N ALA A 30 -22.01 37.74 17.81
CA ALA A 30 -22.71 36.50 18.11
C ALA A 30 -22.06 35.31 17.39
N LYS A 31 -21.97 34.16 18.07
CA LYS A 31 -21.40 32.94 17.48
C LYS A 31 -21.92 31.65 18.12
N PRO A 32 -21.95 30.53 17.38
CA PRO A 32 -22.31 29.24 17.97
C PRO A 32 -21.30 28.84 19.04
N ARG A 33 -21.79 28.36 20.18
CA ARG A 33 -20.95 28.01 21.33
C ARG A 33 -19.90 26.95 21.00
N ASP A 34 -20.28 25.96 20.20
CA ASP A 34 -19.43 24.83 19.80
C ASP A 34 -18.79 25.02 18.41
N GLY A 35 -18.87 26.24 17.86
CA GLY A 35 -18.36 26.58 16.54
C GLY A 35 -19.26 26.19 15.37
N LEU A 36 -18.93 26.72 14.18
CA LEU A 36 -19.73 26.57 12.96
C LEU A 36 -19.80 25.12 12.47
N THR A 37 -18.75 24.32 12.69
CA THR A 37 -18.73 22.91 12.28
C THR A 37 -19.79 22.09 13.01
N GLN A 38 -19.92 22.29 14.32
CA GLN A 38 -20.91 21.56 15.12
C GLN A 38 -22.33 21.99 14.77
N LEU A 39 -22.53 23.28 14.47
CA LEU A 39 -23.79 23.81 13.95
C LEU A 39 -24.16 23.14 12.62
N ALA A 40 -23.24 23.10 11.65
CA ALA A 40 -23.45 22.45 10.36
C ALA A 40 -23.80 20.95 10.51
N LEU A 41 -23.15 20.25 11.43
CA LEU A 41 -23.44 18.83 11.73
C LEU A 41 -24.86 18.60 12.22
N ALA A 42 -25.46 19.54 12.97
CA ALA A 42 -26.85 19.43 13.39
C ALA A 42 -27.80 19.39 12.19
N TYR A 43 -27.56 20.22 11.17
CA TYR A 43 -28.35 20.25 9.94
C TYR A 43 -28.08 19.04 9.03
N TYR A 44 -26.85 18.56 8.94
CA TYR A 44 -26.53 17.36 8.15
C TYR A 44 -27.20 16.08 8.67
N LYS A 45 -27.60 16.04 9.95
CA LYS A 45 -28.31 14.90 10.56
C LYS A 45 -29.80 14.85 10.21
N ILE A 46 -30.36 15.87 9.55
CA ILE A 46 -31.77 15.86 9.13
C ILE A 46 -31.98 14.77 8.06
N LYS A 47 -32.92 13.87 8.34
CA LYS A 47 -33.36 12.83 7.40
C LYS A 47 -34.39 13.38 6.42
N PHE A 48 -33.91 14.08 5.40
CA PHE A 48 -34.75 14.51 4.27
C PHE A 48 -35.21 13.32 3.42
N THR A 49 -36.39 13.42 2.81
CA THR A 49 -36.84 12.43 1.81
C THR A 49 -35.95 12.48 0.57
N LYS A 50 -36.02 11.45 -0.28
CA LYS A 50 -35.22 11.40 -1.53
C LYS A 50 -35.48 12.63 -2.42
N GLU A 51 -36.73 13.07 -2.53
CA GLU A 51 -37.09 14.22 -3.37
C GLU A 51 -36.62 15.55 -2.78
N GLN A 52 -36.79 15.76 -1.48
CA GLN A 52 -36.23 16.92 -0.77
C GLN A 52 -34.70 16.96 -0.90
N ARG A 53 -34.04 15.79 -0.81
CA ARG A 53 -32.58 15.70 -0.94
C ARG A 53 -32.11 16.11 -2.33
N LYS A 54 -32.80 15.71 -3.39
CA LYS A 54 -32.46 16.13 -4.77
C LYS A 54 -32.50 17.64 -4.93
N GLN A 55 -33.46 18.32 -4.29
CA GLN A 55 -33.60 19.78 -4.34
C GLN A 55 -32.46 20.51 -3.60
N LEU A 56 -31.86 19.87 -2.59
CA LEU A 56 -30.81 20.47 -1.75
C LEU A 56 -29.39 20.21 -2.25
N VAL A 57 -29.17 19.18 -3.06
CA VAL A 57 -27.83 18.76 -3.48
C VAL A 57 -27.18 19.82 -4.35
N GLY A 58 -26.00 20.29 -3.93
CA GLY A 58 -25.24 21.30 -4.67
C GLY A 58 -25.81 22.72 -4.56
N VAL A 59 -26.89 22.92 -3.81
CA VAL A 59 -27.45 24.25 -3.55
C VAL A 59 -26.81 24.85 -2.30
N GLU A 60 -26.31 26.08 -2.40
CA GLU A 60 -25.84 26.87 -1.25
C GLU A 60 -27.05 27.44 -0.52
N LEU A 61 -27.24 27.01 0.72
CA LEU A 61 -28.25 27.55 1.62
C LEU A 61 -27.61 28.60 2.52
N GLU A 62 -28.25 29.75 2.67
CA GLU A 62 -27.85 30.77 3.63
C GLU A 62 -28.88 30.84 4.75
N PHE A 63 -28.43 30.66 5.99
CA PHE A 63 -29.23 30.67 7.19
C PHE A 63 -29.03 31.99 7.91
N ILE A 64 -30.13 32.68 8.21
CA ILE A 64 -30.13 33.94 8.94
C ILE A 64 -30.72 33.69 10.32
N TYR A 65 -29.88 33.77 11.35
CA TYR A 65 -30.30 33.61 12.73
C TYR A 65 -30.44 34.96 13.42
N SER A 66 -31.51 35.14 14.18
CA SER A 66 -31.61 36.15 15.24
C SER A 66 -31.15 35.52 16.56
N VAL A 67 -30.12 36.09 17.19
CA VAL A 67 -29.60 35.64 18.48
C VAL A 67 -29.98 36.68 19.53
N THR A 68 -30.77 36.28 20.52
CA THR A 68 -31.20 37.15 21.62
C THR A 68 -30.09 37.39 22.66
N PRO A 69 -30.22 38.35 23.59
CA PRO A 69 -29.19 38.65 24.59
C PRO A 69 -28.91 37.49 25.57
N ASP A 70 -29.85 36.56 25.72
CA ASP A 70 -29.67 35.33 26.49
C ASP A 70 -29.05 34.19 25.67
N GLY A 71 -28.71 34.44 24.41
CA GLY A 71 -28.07 33.50 23.49
C GLY A 71 -29.02 32.54 22.79
N THR A 72 -30.33 32.76 22.80
CA THR A 72 -31.29 31.85 22.15
C THR A 72 -31.32 32.12 20.64
N PRO A 73 -30.98 31.14 19.78
CA PRO A 73 -30.99 31.32 18.33
C PRO A 73 -32.40 31.04 17.76
N THR A 74 -32.88 31.94 16.92
CA THR A 74 -34.09 31.75 16.10
C THR A 74 -33.71 31.79 14.63
N LEU A 75 -34.14 30.80 13.85
CA LEU A 75 -33.92 30.79 12.40
C LEU A 75 -35.03 31.61 11.73
N GLU A 76 -34.70 32.85 11.37
CA GLU A 76 -35.63 33.79 10.75
C GLU A 76 -35.92 33.37 9.31
N GLU A 77 -34.84 33.22 8.53
CA GLU A 77 -34.91 33.03 7.10
C GLU A 77 -33.85 32.03 6.60
N VAL A 78 -34.18 31.34 5.51
CA VAL A 78 -33.27 30.46 4.78
C VAL A 78 -33.34 30.80 3.30
N HIS A 79 -32.25 31.30 2.72
CA HIS A 79 -32.13 31.47 1.28
C HIS A 79 -31.61 30.19 0.63
N GLY A 80 -31.94 30.01 -0.66
CA GLY A 80 -31.55 28.83 -1.45
C GLY A 80 -32.61 27.73 -1.52
N THR A 81 -33.71 27.82 -0.77
CA THR A 81 -34.87 26.94 -0.94
C THR A 81 -36.16 27.65 -0.54
N ASN A 82 -37.24 27.40 -1.29
CA ASN A 82 -38.59 27.90 -0.98
C ASN A 82 -39.53 26.77 -0.53
N GLU A 83 -39.02 25.55 -0.34
CA GLU A 83 -39.83 24.37 -0.01
C GLU A 83 -40.23 24.38 1.47
N PRO A 84 -41.54 24.52 1.80
CA PRO A 84 -41.98 24.71 3.18
C PRO A 84 -41.59 23.55 4.11
N ALA A 85 -41.65 22.31 3.61
CA ALA A 85 -41.31 21.12 4.39
C ALA A 85 -39.81 21.05 4.76
N ILE A 86 -38.95 21.61 3.91
CA ILE A 86 -37.51 21.71 4.19
C ILE A 86 -37.27 22.79 5.24
N ILE A 87 -37.85 23.97 5.06
CA ILE A 87 -37.72 25.10 5.99
C ILE A 87 -38.22 24.71 7.39
N ASP A 88 -39.37 24.03 7.49
CA ASP A 88 -39.90 23.56 8.77
C ASP A 88 -38.94 22.57 9.47
N SER A 89 -38.34 21.66 8.70
CA SER A 89 -37.33 20.74 9.23
C SER A 89 -36.08 21.45 9.74
N LEU A 90 -35.65 22.52 9.05
CA LEU A 90 -34.52 23.34 9.49
C LEU A 90 -34.85 24.12 10.75
N LYS A 91 -36.02 24.79 10.81
CA LYS A 91 -36.50 25.53 11.99
C LYS A 91 -36.64 24.63 13.22
N ARG A 92 -37.18 23.42 13.03
CA ARG A 92 -37.29 22.42 14.11
C ARG A 92 -35.95 21.98 14.67
N ILE A 93 -34.91 21.85 13.84
CA ILE A 93 -33.56 21.54 14.36
C ILE A 93 -32.97 22.75 15.08
N THR A 94 -33.17 23.96 14.56
CA THR A 94 -32.68 25.18 15.21
C THR A 94 -33.21 25.33 16.64
N SER A 95 -34.49 25.03 16.89
CA SER A 95 -35.08 25.12 18.23
C SER A 95 -34.51 24.12 19.23
N LEU A 96 -33.79 23.09 18.76
CA LEU A 96 -33.12 22.08 19.57
C LEU A 96 -31.62 22.38 19.78
N LEU A 97 -31.10 23.45 19.19
CA LEU A 97 -29.70 23.82 19.33
C LEU A 97 -29.40 24.36 20.74
N PRO A 98 -28.16 24.16 21.22
CA PRO A 98 -27.71 24.84 22.42
C PRO A 98 -27.69 26.36 22.20
N LYS A 99 -27.79 27.11 23.30
CA LYS A 99 -27.64 28.57 23.27
C LYS A 99 -26.32 28.99 22.65
N PHE A 100 -26.38 29.99 21.78
CA PHE A 100 -25.23 30.66 21.17
C PHE A 100 -24.60 31.61 22.18
N GLN A 101 -23.39 32.08 21.86
CA GLN A 101 -22.84 33.24 22.52
C GLN A 101 -23.50 34.47 21.88
N PRO A 102 -24.20 35.32 22.65
CA PRO A 102 -24.79 36.54 22.12
C PRO A 102 -23.67 37.53 21.76
N LYS A 103 -24.03 38.55 20.97
CA LYS A 103 -23.15 39.68 20.75
C LYS A 103 -22.90 40.39 22.07
N ARG A 104 -21.67 40.84 22.28
CA ARG A 104 -21.30 41.70 23.39
C ARG A 104 -20.83 43.03 22.85
N GLU A 105 -21.34 44.11 23.41
CA GLU A 105 -20.78 45.45 23.26
C GLU A 105 -20.51 46.00 24.66
N ASN A 106 -19.26 46.40 24.91
CA ASN A 106 -18.81 46.90 26.21
C ASN A 106 -19.18 45.97 27.40
N GLY A 107 -19.18 44.65 27.17
CA GLY A 107 -19.51 43.64 28.18
C GLY A 107 -21.01 43.41 28.43
N ILE A 108 -21.90 44.11 27.73
CA ILE A 108 -23.35 43.91 27.79
C ILE A 108 -23.77 43.02 26.62
N ASN A 109 -24.58 42.01 26.89
CA ASN A 109 -25.12 41.14 25.84
C ASN A 109 -26.22 41.89 25.05
N GLU A 110 -26.14 41.85 23.74
CA GLU A 110 -27.11 42.43 22.80
C GLU A 110 -27.63 41.37 21.83
N SER A 111 -28.76 41.69 21.19
CA SER A 111 -29.26 40.90 20.06
C SER A 111 -28.41 41.12 18.81
N ASP A 112 -28.24 40.11 17.98
CA ASP A 112 -27.46 40.20 16.75
C ASP A 112 -27.91 39.19 15.69
N LEU A 113 -27.53 39.43 14.45
CA LEU A 113 -27.75 38.52 13.34
C LEU A 113 -26.51 37.68 13.05
N LEU A 114 -26.68 36.37 12.96
CA LEU A 114 -25.64 35.44 12.52
C LEU A 114 -26.01 34.88 11.14
N PHE A 115 -25.07 34.91 10.20
CA PHE A 115 -25.22 34.35 8.87
C PHE A 115 -24.37 33.08 8.75
N MET A 116 -24.94 32.00 8.23
CA MET A 116 -24.22 30.76 7.95
C MET A 116 -24.57 30.23 6.58
N LYS A 117 -23.56 29.93 5.77
CA LYS A 117 -23.74 29.23 4.50
C LYS A 117 -23.45 27.74 4.64
N LEU A 118 -24.32 26.91 4.05
CA LEU A 118 -24.24 25.46 4.10
C LEU A 118 -24.60 24.86 2.74
N GLN A 119 -23.78 23.93 2.24
CA GLN A 119 -24.08 23.19 1.03
C GLN A 119 -24.20 21.69 1.34
N PHE A 120 -25.26 21.05 0.87
CA PHE A 120 -25.39 19.60 0.98
C PHE A 120 -24.55 18.91 -0.11
N PRO A 121 -23.65 17.98 0.26
CA PRO A 121 -22.75 17.36 -0.70
C PRO A 121 -23.54 16.51 -1.71
N ARG A 122 -23.06 16.52 -2.95
CA ARG A 122 -23.50 15.56 -3.98
C ARG A 122 -22.80 14.24 -3.71
N TYR A 123 -23.51 13.31 -3.09
CA TYR A 123 -23.06 11.92 -3.05
C TYR A 123 -23.14 11.37 -4.47
N ARG A 124 -21.99 11.30 -5.16
CA ARG A 124 -21.91 10.48 -6.37
C ARG A 124 -22.11 9.04 -5.91
N VAL A 125 -23.25 8.45 -6.25
CA VAL A 125 -23.41 7.00 -6.24
C VAL A 125 -22.53 6.50 -7.38
N ALA A 126 -21.22 6.39 -7.13
CA ALA A 126 -20.34 5.65 -8.00
C ALA A 126 -20.87 4.21 -8.04
N ALA A 127 -20.91 3.61 -9.24
CA ALA A 127 -21.19 2.18 -9.39
C ALA A 127 -20.36 1.43 -8.33
N GLU A 128 -21.05 0.65 -7.50
CA GLU A 128 -20.48 0.14 -6.26
C GLU A 128 -19.22 -0.68 -6.54
N PRO A 129 -18.05 -0.30 -6.00
CA PRO A 129 -16.89 -1.16 -6.05
C PRO A 129 -17.15 -2.37 -5.14
N LEU A 130 -16.71 -3.56 -5.59
CA LEU A 130 -16.88 -4.84 -4.88
C LEU A 130 -16.30 -4.89 -3.45
N HIS A 131 -15.60 -3.86 -3.01
CA HIS A 131 -15.32 -3.71 -1.59
C HIS A 131 -15.06 -2.25 -1.20
N ASN A 132 -15.75 -1.82 -0.14
CA ASN A 132 -15.48 -0.59 0.58
C ASN A 132 -14.67 -0.97 1.83
N TYR A 133 -13.62 -0.23 2.16
CA TYR A 133 -12.85 -0.38 3.41
C TYR A 133 -13.65 -0.02 4.67
N ASN A 134 -14.98 0.00 4.58
CA ASN A 134 -15.90 0.28 5.68
C ASN A 134 -16.40 -1.05 6.27
N PHE A 135 -16.20 -1.19 7.58
CA PHE A 135 -16.50 -2.29 8.50
C PHE A 135 -17.97 -2.79 8.51
N GLY A 136 -18.59 -3.10 7.37
CA GLY A 136 -19.99 -3.55 7.35
C GLY A 136 -20.49 -4.29 6.10
N TYR A 137 -19.66 -4.54 5.08
CA TYR A 137 -20.09 -5.27 3.88
C TYR A 137 -19.36 -6.60 3.72
N LYS A 138 -20.12 -7.66 3.43
CA LYS A 138 -19.62 -9.02 3.18
C LYS A 138 -18.64 -9.01 2.00
N ALA A 139 -17.42 -9.49 2.22
CA ALA A 139 -16.45 -9.69 1.14
C ALA A 139 -16.94 -10.82 0.23
N PHE A 140 -17.04 -10.55 -1.08
CA PHE A 140 -17.41 -11.57 -2.06
C PHE A 140 -16.36 -12.70 -2.09
N THR A 141 -16.84 -13.93 -2.16
CA THR A 141 -16.04 -15.13 -2.29
C THR A 141 -16.18 -15.70 -3.70
N LEU A 142 -15.35 -16.68 -4.07
CA LEU A 142 -15.50 -17.37 -5.35
C LEU A 142 -16.87 -18.03 -5.54
N ASN A 143 -17.53 -18.43 -4.45
CA ASN A 143 -18.83 -19.09 -4.52
C ASN A 143 -19.95 -18.12 -4.91
N ASP A 144 -19.73 -16.81 -4.72
CA ASP A 144 -20.67 -15.74 -5.06
C ASP A 144 -20.59 -15.37 -6.56
N LEU A 145 -19.62 -15.91 -7.30
CA LEU A 145 -19.45 -15.70 -8.73
C LEU A 145 -20.18 -16.79 -9.53
N GLU A 146 -20.90 -16.37 -10.56
CA GLU A 146 -21.44 -17.25 -11.61
C GLU A 146 -20.32 -17.70 -12.54
N TYR A 147 -19.46 -16.77 -12.95
CA TYR A 147 -18.24 -17.05 -13.70
C TYR A 147 -17.14 -16.02 -13.42
N ILE A 148 -15.91 -16.41 -13.74
CA ILE A 148 -14.74 -15.53 -13.69
C ILE A 148 -13.71 -15.94 -14.77
N HIS A 149 -13.25 -14.96 -15.53
CA HIS A 149 -12.26 -15.13 -16.60
C HIS A 149 -10.96 -14.42 -16.23
N LYS A 150 -9.89 -15.21 -16.16
CA LYS A 150 -8.53 -14.71 -15.93
C LYS A 150 -8.05 -13.96 -17.18
N SER A 151 -7.35 -12.85 -16.98
CA SER A 151 -6.79 -12.02 -18.05
C SER A 151 -5.67 -12.69 -18.84
N GLY A 152 -5.12 -13.80 -18.32
CA GLY A 152 -3.87 -14.41 -18.78
C GLY A 152 -2.62 -13.70 -18.24
N SER A 153 -2.74 -12.50 -17.67
CA SER A 153 -1.63 -11.82 -16.99
C SER A 153 -1.57 -12.21 -15.51
N ARG A 154 -0.35 -12.27 -14.96
CA ARG A 154 -0.13 -12.50 -13.53
C ARG A 154 1.18 -11.91 -13.03
N ILE A 155 1.23 -11.66 -11.73
CA ILE A 155 2.45 -11.36 -10.99
C ILE A 155 2.70 -12.54 -10.06
N ASP A 156 3.90 -13.11 -10.11
CA ASP A 156 4.31 -14.21 -9.26
C ASP A 156 5.44 -13.76 -8.31
N GLY A 157 5.30 -14.06 -7.02
CA GLY A 157 6.40 -14.07 -6.06
C GLY A 157 6.79 -15.50 -5.74
N LEU A 158 8.07 -15.84 -5.78
CA LEU A 158 8.59 -17.16 -5.44
C LEU A 158 9.61 -17.03 -4.32
N ILE A 159 9.54 -17.92 -3.33
CA ILE A 159 10.55 -18.09 -2.30
C ILE A 159 10.78 -19.59 -2.12
N GLY A 160 12.03 -20.05 -2.15
CA GLY A 160 12.33 -21.47 -2.05
C GLY A 160 13.73 -21.80 -1.59
N VAL A 161 13.94 -23.09 -1.39
CA VAL A 161 15.22 -23.69 -1.03
C VAL A 161 15.73 -24.55 -2.17
N LEU A 162 17.03 -24.49 -2.41
CA LEU A 162 17.71 -25.14 -3.53
C LEU A 162 18.88 -25.98 -3.03
N GLY A 163 19.08 -27.14 -3.65
CA GLY A 163 20.35 -27.86 -3.63
C GLY A 163 21.10 -27.59 -4.93
N ASN A 164 22.42 -27.54 -4.88
CA ASN A 164 23.24 -27.36 -6.07
C ASN A 164 24.50 -28.24 -6.05
N GLY A 165 25.11 -28.36 -7.23
CA GLY A 165 26.41 -29.02 -7.42
C GLY A 165 27.13 -28.48 -8.63
N PHE A 166 28.46 -28.61 -8.64
CA PHE A 166 29.32 -28.08 -9.70
C PHE A 166 30.01 -29.18 -10.49
N ALA A 167 30.18 -28.95 -11.78
CA ALA A 167 30.98 -29.72 -12.71
C ALA A 167 32.07 -28.83 -13.37
N GLY A 168 33.12 -29.46 -13.89
CA GLY A 168 34.29 -28.76 -14.43
C GLY A 168 35.25 -28.30 -13.34
N ASN A 169 35.95 -27.18 -13.57
CA ASN A 169 36.99 -26.67 -12.66
C ASN A 169 36.39 -26.30 -11.28
N ALA A 170 35.27 -25.58 -11.26
CA ALA A 170 34.57 -25.27 -10.02
C ALA A 170 34.20 -26.52 -9.20
N GLY A 171 33.90 -27.65 -9.85
CA GLY A 171 33.55 -28.90 -9.18
C GLY A 171 34.70 -29.58 -8.43
N LYS A 172 35.96 -29.21 -8.73
CA LYS A 172 37.16 -29.64 -7.99
C LYS A 172 37.25 -28.93 -6.63
N HIS A 173 36.98 -27.62 -6.63
CA HIS A 173 37.05 -26.79 -5.44
C HIS A 173 35.76 -26.79 -4.60
N LEU A 174 34.59 -26.95 -5.23
CA LEU A 174 33.29 -26.87 -4.57
C LEU A 174 32.57 -28.22 -4.60
N GLY A 175 32.00 -28.58 -3.45
CA GLY A 175 31.12 -29.71 -3.25
C GLY A 175 29.64 -29.37 -3.44
N LEU A 176 28.80 -30.31 -3.02
CA LEU A 176 27.36 -30.07 -2.94
C LEU A 176 27.08 -28.91 -1.97
N GLY A 177 26.04 -28.16 -2.27
CA GLY A 177 25.63 -27.00 -1.51
C GLY A 177 24.13 -26.88 -1.42
N GLY A 178 23.73 -25.91 -0.61
CA GLY A 178 22.35 -25.53 -0.39
C GLY A 178 22.19 -24.02 -0.48
N GLY A 179 20.97 -23.58 -0.72
CA GLY A 179 20.70 -22.17 -0.93
C GLY A 179 19.23 -21.81 -0.85
N MET A 180 18.98 -20.52 -1.04
CA MET A 180 17.66 -19.94 -1.12
C MET A 180 17.52 -19.18 -2.43
N LYS A 181 16.30 -19.15 -2.97
CA LYS A 181 15.96 -18.39 -4.17
C LYS A 181 14.69 -17.61 -3.99
N MET A 182 14.71 -16.40 -4.53
CA MET A 182 13.58 -15.50 -4.57
C MET A 182 13.42 -14.93 -5.97
N ASP A 183 12.22 -15.05 -6.53
CA ASP A 183 11.89 -14.46 -7.82
C ASP A 183 10.67 -13.54 -7.69
N MET A 184 10.69 -12.45 -8.45
CA MET A 184 9.51 -11.64 -8.72
C MET A 184 9.32 -11.57 -10.22
N LEU A 185 8.21 -12.11 -10.71
CA LEU A 185 7.96 -12.29 -12.14
C LEU A 185 6.62 -11.67 -12.55
N TYR A 186 6.62 -10.90 -13.63
CA TYR A 186 5.39 -10.55 -14.33
C TYR A 186 5.26 -11.42 -15.58
N THR A 187 4.11 -12.07 -15.76
CA THR A 187 3.76 -12.81 -16.99
C THR A 187 2.61 -12.10 -17.68
N GLY A 188 2.78 -11.76 -18.95
CA GLY A 188 1.75 -11.16 -19.79
C GLY A 188 0.79 -12.20 -20.38
N LYS A 189 -0.26 -11.71 -21.07
CA LYS A 189 -1.36 -12.55 -21.61
C LYS A 189 -0.90 -13.66 -22.56
N ASN A 190 0.20 -13.43 -23.28
CA ASN A 190 0.77 -14.39 -24.23
C ASN A 190 1.72 -15.40 -23.57
N GLY A 191 1.78 -15.43 -22.23
CA GLY A 191 2.65 -16.31 -21.45
C GLY A 191 4.13 -15.90 -21.43
N PHE A 192 4.53 -14.85 -22.13
CA PHE A 192 5.86 -14.27 -21.99
C PHE A 192 5.91 -13.40 -20.75
N GLY A 193 7.03 -13.47 -20.02
CA GLY A 193 7.20 -12.73 -18.79
C GLY A 193 8.62 -12.25 -18.57
N GLY A 194 8.76 -11.29 -17.68
CA GLY A 194 10.03 -10.73 -17.26
C GLY A 194 10.01 -10.44 -15.76
N GLY A 195 11.18 -10.44 -15.14
CA GLY A 195 11.27 -10.29 -13.70
C GLY A 195 12.68 -10.13 -13.17
N MET A 196 12.79 -10.23 -11.85
CA MET A 196 14.06 -10.21 -11.13
C MET A 196 14.22 -11.53 -10.38
N THR A 197 15.46 -12.00 -10.29
CA THR A 197 15.82 -13.17 -9.48
C THR A 197 16.96 -12.81 -8.54
N MET A 198 16.91 -13.41 -7.36
CA MET A 198 18.00 -13.40 -6.40
C MET A 198 18.17 -14.80 -5.82
N SER A 199 19.39 -15.32 -5.86
CA SER A 199 19.70 -16.64 -5.27
C SER A 199 20.96 -16.55 -4.41
N PHE A 200 20.93 -17.19 -3.25
CA PHE A 200 22.05 -17.28 -2.34
C PHE A 200 22.41 -18.74 -2.13
N TYR A 201 23.70 -19.08 -2.19
CA TYR A 201 24.19 -20.45 -2.03
C TYR A 201 25.40 -20.51 -1.11
N GLY A 202 25.52 -21.62 -0.39
CA GLY A 202 26.73 -22.04 0.31
C GLY A 202 27.12 -23.44 -0.15
N ASN A 203 28.32 -23.56 -0.71
CA ASN A 203 28.87 -24.83 -1.21
C ASN A 203 30.08 -25.23 -0.38
N LYS A 204 30.14 -26.48 0.10
CA LYS A 204 31.29 -26.95 0.88
C LYS A 204 32.57 -26.82 0.05
N LEU A 205 33.58 -26.15 0.59
CA LEU A 205 34.91 -26.09 0.01
C LEU A 205 35.59 -27.47 0.17
N LYS A 206 35.98 -28.06 -0.97
CA LYS A 206 36.74 -29.31 -1.04
C LYS A 206 38.24 -29.03 -1.03
N GLU A 207 38.65 -28.09 -1.88
CA GLU A 207 40.03 -27.69 -2.09
C GLU A 207 40.10 -26.17 -2.15
N PRO A 208 41.07 -25.54 -1.46
CA PRO A 208 41.23 -24.10 -1.51
C PRO A 208 41.51 -23.62 -2.92
N TYR A 209 40.99 -22.45 -3.28
CA TYR A 209 41.37 -21.78 -4.52
C TYR A 209 42.84 -21.36 -4.47
N PRO A 210 43.57 -21.35 -5.61
CA PRO A 210 44.97 -20.97 -5.66
C PRO A 210 45.15 -19.44 -5.55
N LEU A 211 44.91 -18.90 -4.35
CA LEU A 211 44.98 -17.48 -4.05
C LEU A 211 46.23 -17.16 -3.25
N GLN A 212 46.88 -16.04 -3.56
CA GLN A 212 48.04 -15.53 -2.81
C GLN A 212 47.59 -14.70 -1.60
N VAL A 213 46.85 -15.33 -0.69
CA VAL A 213 46.38 -14.71 0.56
C VAL A 213 46.74 -15.58 1.75
N THR A 214 47.08 -14.95 2.87
CA THR A 214 47.39 -15.64 4.13
C THR A 214 46.13 -16.10 4.87
N ARG A 215 44.98 -15.50 4.54
CA ARG A 215 43.70 -15.76 5.18
C ARG A 215 43.08 -17.09 4.78
N ALA A 216 42.55 -17.80 5.77
CA ALA A 216 41.76 -19.00 5.54
C ALA A 216 40.51 -18.70 4.69
N GLN A 217 40.26 -19.56 3.71
CA GLN A 217 39.06 -19.47 2.88
C GLN A 217 37.85 -19.97 3.66
N ASN A 218 36.67 -19.43 3.32
CA ASN A 218 35.41 -19.86 3.90
C ASN A 218 35.17 -21.34 3.60
N ASN A 219 34.85 -22.14 4.62
CA ASN A 219 34.53 -23.56 4.44
C ASN A 219 33.26 -23.79 3.59
N ALA A 220 32.40 -22.78 3.49
CA ALA A 220 31.30 -22.72 2.55
C ALA A 220 31.21 -21.31 1.96
N PRO A 221 31.99 -20.98 0.91
CA PRO A 221 32.03 -19.62 0.36
C PRO A 221 30.63 -19.19 -0.07
N PRO A 222 30.06 -18.12 0.53
CA PRO A 222 28.73 -17.69 0.17
C PRO A 222 28.74 -17.07 -1.23
N THR A 223 27.79 -17.49 -2.05
CA THR A 223 27.60 -17.03 -3.43
C THR A 223 26.23 -16.37 -3.59
N LEU A 224 26.22 -15.14 -4.08
CA LEU A 224 25.02 -14.39 -4.42
C LEU A 224 24.91 -14.28 -5.95
N PHE A 225 23.73 -14.60 -6.46
CA PHE A 225 23.29 -14.27 -7.81
C PHE A 225 22.20 -13.24 -7.72
N LEU A 226 22.34 -12.15 -8.46
CA LEU A 226 21.31 -11.12 -8.62
C LEU A 226 21.16 -10.83 -10.11
N GLY A 227 19.93 -10.82 -10.60
CA GLY A 227 19.73 -10.71 -12.04
C GLY A 227 18.30 -10.50 -12.48
N ILE A 228 18.14 -10.61 -13.79
CA ILE A 228 16.85 -10.50 -14.48
C ILE A 228 16.44 -11.84 -15.06
N ILE A 229 15.14 -12.01 -15.21
CA ILE A 229 14.50 -13.21 -15.77
C ILE A 229 13.80 -12.81 -17.07
N ALA A 230 13.99 -13.60 -18.12
CA ALA A 230 13.06 -13.71 -19.24
C ALA A 230 12.39 -15.08 -19.18
N SER A 231 11.08 -15.14 -19.31
CA SER A 231 10.33 -16.40 -19.09
C SER A 231 9.26 -16.64 -20.13
N LYS A 232 8.93 -17.92 -20.32
CA LYS A 232 7.84 -18.37 -21.16
C LYS A 232 7.05 -19.45 -20.44
N LEU A 233 5.80 -19.13 -20.13
CA LEU A 233 4.78 -20.10 -19.74
C LEU A 233 4.47 -20.99 -20.95
N LEU A 234 4.83 -22.27 -20.84
CA LEU A 234 4.69 -23.26 -21.91
C LEU A 234 3.38 -24.04 -21.77
N SER A 235 2.93 -24.28 -20.54
CA SER A 235 1.66 -24.95 -20.28
C SER A 235 0.99 -24.38 -19.04
N GLN A 236 -0.32 -24.15 -19.14
CA GLN A 236 -1.16 -23.72 -18.03
C GLN A 236 -2.41 -24.59 -18.01
N LYS A 237 -2.49 -25.45 -17.01
CA LYS A 237 -3.68 -26.24 -16.66
C LYS A 237 -4.24 -25.73 -15.35
N GLU A 238 -5.47 -26.11 -15.02
CA GLU A 238 -6.14 -25.64 -13.81
C GLU A 238 -5.33 -25.90 -12.52
N GLN A 239 -4.68 -27.06 -12.45
CA GLN A 239 -3.93 -27.52 -11.27
C GLN A 239 -2.41 -27.42 -11.43
N SER A 240 -1.89 -27.15 -12.63
CA SER A 240 -0.45 -27.21 -12.89
C SER A 240 0.02 -26.23 -13.96
N ASN A 241 1.19 -25.65 -13.76
CA ASN A 241 1.84 -24.73 -14.69
C ASN A 241 3.27 -25.17 -14.98
N PHE A 242 3.69 -25.07 -16.25
CA PHE A 242 5.06 -25.31 -16.66
C PHE A 242 5.64 -24.06 -17.32
N ASN A 243 6.75 -23.57 -16.78
CA ASN A 243 7.42 -22.33 -17.20
C ASN A 243 8.92 -22.59 -17.41
N LEU A 244 9.48 -22.03 -18.48
CA LEU A 244 10.91 -22.02 -18.74
C LEU A 244 11.44 -20.60 -18.56
N GLN A 245 12.56 -20.46 -17.84
CA GLN A 245 13.19 -19.19 -17.50
C GLN A 245 14.62 -19.15 -18.00
N LEU A 246 14.98 -18.06 -18.67
CA LEU A 246 16.35 -17.64 -18.89
C LEU A 246 16.68 -16.59 -17.83
N GLU A 247 17.70 -16.86 -17.03
CA GLU A 247 18.19 -15.97 -15.99
C GLU A 247 19.53 -15.39 -16.40
N LEU A 248 19.71 -14.08 -16.28
CA LEU A 248 20.98 -13.41 -16.54
C LEU A 248 21.43 -12.75 -15.24
N ASN A 249 22.42 -13.36 -14.58
CA ASN A 249 22.83 -12.98 -13.24
C ASN A 249 24.23 -12.38 -13.20
N TYR A 250 24.39 -11.35 -12.39
CA TYR A 250 25.67 -10.99 -11.81
C TYR A 250 25.95 -11.91 -10.61
N ALA A 251 27.13 -12.51 -10.59
CA ALA A 251 27.54 -13.49 -9.61
C ALA A 251 28.62 -12.91 -8.70
N ILE A 252 28.47 -13.08 -7.39
CA ILE A 252 29.43 -12.67 -6.38
C ILE A 252 29.72 -13.85 -5.46
N GLN A 253 30.98 -14.15 -5.17
CA GLN A 253 31.36 -15.17 -4.19
C GLN A 253 32.41 -14.61 -3.23
N ASN A 254 32.13 -14.67 -1.93
CA ASN A 254 33.12 -14.27 -0.92
C ASN A 254 33.99 -15.49 -0.57
N VAL A 255 35.23 -15.49 -1.03
CA VAL A 255 36.15 -16.62 -0.83
C VAL A 255 36.76 -16.58 0.57
N THR A 256 37.16 -15.41 1.06
CA THR A 256 37.63 -15.21 2.43
C THR A 256 36.63 -14.36 3.23
N PRO A 257 36.57 -14.49 4.56
CA PRO A 257 35.73 -13.61 5.38
C PRO A 257 36.23 -12.18 5.32
N LYS A 258 35.34 -11.19 5.43
CA LYS A 258 35.69 -9.77 5.52
C LYS A 258 35.75 -9.36 6.99
N GLU A 259 36.90 -8.88 7.46
CA GLU A 259 37.09 -8.49 8.87
C GLU A 259 37.04 -6.97 9.06
N SER A 260 37.41 -6.19 8.04
CA SER A 260 37.33 -4.72 8.06
C SER A 260 37.02 -4.14 6.68
N GLU A 261 36.79 -2.83 6.60
CA GLU A 261 36.51 -2.15 5.32
C GLU A 261 37.74 -2.08 4.40
N ASN A 262 38.94 -1.96 4.98
CA ASN A 262 40.21 -1.81 4.26
C ASN A 262 41.02 -3.11 4.19
N ASP A 263 40.30 -4.23 4.18
CA ASP A 263 40.87 -5.57 4.31
C ASP A 263 41.50 -6.06 3.01
N LYS A 264 42.84 -6.07 2.97
CA LYS A 264 43.60 -6.48 1.78
C LYS A 264 43.54 -7.98 1.51
N ASP A 265 43.23 -8.79 2.52
CA ASP A 265 43.13 -10.25 2.40
C ASP A 265 41.68 -10.69 2.12
N TRP A 266 40.74 -9.74 2.01
CA TRP A 266 39.38 -10.02 1.60
C TRP A 266 39.32 -10.25 0.09
N VAL A 267 38.99 -11.48 -0.31
CA VAL A 267 38.87 -11.89 -1.70
C VAL A 267 37.40 -12.13 -2.02
N GLN A 268 36.89 -11.33 -2.94
CA GLN A 268 35.57 -11.49 -3.53
C GLN A 268 35.73 -11.77 -5.03
N LEU A 269 35.17 -12.87 -5.48
CA LEU A 269 35.06 -13.19 -6.90
C LEU A 269 33.79 -12.56 -7.45
N GLN A 270 33.89 -12.05 -8.68
CA GLN A 270 32.80 -11.40 -9.38
C GLN A 270 32.70 -11.98 -10.78
N GLY A 271 31.49 -12.10 -11.31
CA GLY A 271 31.27 -12.83 -12.54
C GLY A 271 29.89 -12.68 -13.15
N PHE A 272 29.69 -13.41 -14.23
CA PHE A 272 28.43 -13.51 -14.95
C PHE A 272 27.94 -14.96 -14.97
N SER A 273 26.63 -15.15 -14.81
CA SER A 273 26.03 -16.48 -14.84
C SER A 273 24.68 -16.45 -15.55
N PRO A 274 24.63 -16.84 -16.83
CA PRO A 274 23.37 -17.16 -17.47
C PRO A 274 22.88 -18.52 -16.96
N GLY A 275 21.57 -18.67 -16.76
CA GLY A 275 20.95 -19.89 -16.30
C GLY A 275 19.70 -20.22 -17.10
N LEU A 276 19.46 -21.51 -17.33
CA LEU A 276 18.20 -22.01 -17.87
C LEU A 276 17.50 -22.81 -16.78
N VAL A 277 16.32 -22.37 -16.36
CA VAL A 277 15.58 -22.94 -15.23
C VAL A 277 14.18 -23.35 -15.66
N ALA A 278 13.87 -24.63 -15.51
CA ALA A 278 12.53 -25.18 -15.68
C ALA A 278 11.78 -25.15 -14.36
N ASN A 279 10.53 -24.70 -14.40
CA ASN A 279 9.66 -24.58 -13.25
C ASN A 279 8.36 -25.35 -13.49
N TYR A 280 8.04 -26.26 -12.58
CA TYR A 280 6.77 -26.98 -12.56
C TYR A 280 6.01 -26.63 -11.27
N ALA A 281 4.94 -25.85 -11.40
CA ALA A 281 4.13 -25.38 -10.28
C ALA A 281 2.82 -26.17 -10.19
N LEU A 282 2.59 -26.81 -9.06
CA LEU A 282 1.35 -27.48 -8.67
C LEU A 282 0.54 -26.56 -7.76
N LYS A 283 -0.71 -26.29 -8.13
CA LYS A 283 -1.59 -25.41 -7.36
C LYS A 283 -1.95 -26.07 -6.02
N ILE A 284 -1.90 -25.30 -4.94
CA ILE A 284 -2.30 -25.72 -3.60
C ILE A 284 -3.54 -24.92 -3.18
N GLY A 285 -4.63 -25.64 -2.94
CA GLY A 285 -5.89 -25.05 -2.49
C GLY A 285 -6.66 -24.33 -3.59
N LYS A 286 -7.72 -23.64 -3.19
CA LYS A 286 -8.60 -22.88 -4.09
C LYS A 286 -8.03 -21.47 -4.31
N ASP A 287 -8.37 -20.88 -5.45
CA ASP A 287 -8.10 -19.46 -5.67
C ASP A 287 -8.85 -18.64 -4.61
N LYS A 288 -8.33 -17.45 -4.29
CA LYS A 288 -9.00 -16.49 -3.42
C LYS A 288 -9.26 -15.23 -4.21
N LEU A 289 -10.47 -14.68 -4.11
CA LEU A 289 -10.77 -13.37 -4.66
C LEU A 289 -10.00 -12.33 -3.85
N TYR A 290 -9.28 -11.47 -4.54
CA TYR A 290 -8.52 -10.39 -3.97
C TYR A 290 -8.83 -9.10 -4.74
N TYR A 291 -8.69 -7.96 -4.09
CA TYR A 291 -8.92 -6.66 -4.73
C TYR A 291 -7.68 -5.81 -4.59
N TYR A 292 -7.12 -5.39 -5.73
CA TYR A 292 -5.87 -4.63 -5.76
C TYR A 292 -6.07 -3.38 -6.61
N TYR A 293 -5.96 -2.20 -6.00
CA TYR A 293 -6.14 -0.88 -6.64
C TYR A 293 -7.35 -0.78 -7.57
N GLY A 294 -8.54 -1.18 -7.11
CA GLY A 294 -9.76 -1.03 -7.92
C GLY A 294 -9.98 -2.15 -8.94
N SER A 295 -9.09 -3.13 -9.03
CA SER A 295 -9.21 -4.25 -9.97
C SER A 295 -9.36 -5.59 -9.24
N PRO A 296 -10.33 -6.43 -9.63
CA PRO A 296 -10.43 -7.79 -9.11
C PRO A 296 -9.23 -8.63 -9.57
N MET A 297 -8.69 -9.40 -8.65
CA MET A 297 -7.55 -10.28 -8.83
C MET A 297 -7.88 -11.65 -8.24
N LEU A 298 -7.26 -12.70 -8.77
CA LEU A 298 -7.28 -14.03 -8.17
C LEU A 298 -5.91 -14.34 -7.58
N TYR A 299 -5.90 -14.57 -6.27
CA TYR A 299 -4.71 -15.02 -5.56
C TYR A 299 -4.67 -16.55 -5.54
N SER A 300 -3.55 -17.11 -5.99
CA SER A 300 -3.31 -18.54 -6.11
C SER A 300 -1.99 -18.89 -5.44
N ASN A 301 -1.96 -20.04 -4.74
CA ASN A 301 -0.73 -20.57 -4.16
C ASN A 301 -0.29 -21.82 -4.92
N TYR A 302 1.02 -22.00 -5.05
CA TYR A 302 1.60 -23.13 -5.75
C TYR A 302 2.80 -23.69 -4.98
N PHE A 303 2.90 -25.02 -4.99
CA PHE A 303 4.13 -25.73 -4.72
C PHE A 303 4.92 -25.82 -6.03
N ASN A 304 6.14 -25.33 -6.06
CA ASN A 304 6.94 -25.22 -7.28
C ASN A 304 8.19 -26.08 -7.18
N LEU A 305 8.32 -27.04 -8.08
CA LEU A 305 9.56 -27.74 -8.35
C LEU A 305 10.36 -26.94 -9.38
N ASN A 306 11.64 -26.70 -9.12
CA ASN A 306 12.53 -26.06 -10.07
C ASN A 306 13.78 -26.91 -10.30
N GLY A 307 14.26 -26.89 -11.53
CA GLY A 307 15.51 -27.54 -11.92
C GLY A 307 16.22 -26.67 -12.95
N GLY A 308 17.52 -26.46 -12.78
CA GLY A 308 18.26 -25.50 -13.58
C GLY A 308 19.69 -25.93 -13.88
N ILE A 309 20.21 -25.37 -14.96
CA ILE A 309 21.60 -25.48 -15.39
C ILE A 309 22.14 -24.09 -15.62
N ARG A 310 23.29 -23.77 -15.02
CA ARG A 310 23.91 -22.45 -15.15
C ARG A 310 25.42 -22.56 -15.33
N PRO A 311 26.00 -22.10 -16.45
CA PRO A 311 27.42 -21.76 -16.47
C PRO A 311 27.69 -20.53 -15.59
N ILE A 312 28.84 -20.51 -14.93
CA ILE A 312 29.29 -19.41 -14.09
C ILE A 312 30.71 -19.04 -14.51
N PHE A 313 30.91 -17.76 -14.80
CA PHE A 313 32.16 -17.18 -15.27
C PHE A 313 32.63 -16.14 -14.26
N PHE A 314 33.44 -16.57 -13.29
CA PHE A 314 34.12 -15.67 -12.36
C PHE A 314 35.43 -15.14 -12.95
N ASN A 315 35.93 -14.05 -12.39
CA ASN A 315 37.27 -13.53 -12.63
C ASN A 315 38.40 -14.51 -12.27
N LEU A 316 38.11 -15.57 -11.49
CA LEU A 316 39.00 -16.71 -11.27
C LEU A 316 38.51 -17.93 -12.06
N LYS A 317 39.36 -18.49 -12.92
CA LYS A 317 39.00 -19.61 -13.82
C LYS A 317 38.71 -20.89 -13.05
N GLU A 318 39.36 -21.10 -11.93
CA GLU A 318 39.21 -22.24 -11.03
C GLU A 318 37.85 -22.26 -10.34
N ALA A 319 37.27 -21.08 -10.11
CA ALA A 319 35.91 -20.94 -9.57
C ALA A 319 34.83 -20.99 -10.66
N SER A 320 35.21 -20.94 -11.93
CA SER A 320 34.28 -20.97 -13.07
C SER A 320 33.93 -22.41 -13.46
N GLY A 321 32.68 -22.63 -13.86
CA GLY A 321 32.20 -23.98 -14.19
C GLY A 321 30.71 -24.05 -14.46
N LEU A 322 30.20 -25.28 -14.53
CA LEU A 322 28.78 -25.56 -14.73
C LEU A 322 28.14 -25.95 -13.41
N MET A 323 27.10 -25.24 -12.99
CA MET A 323 26.32 -25.58 -11.81
C MET A 323 24.96 -26.15 -12.22
N LEU A 324 24.58 -27.23 -11.54
CA LEU A 324 23.24 -27.81 -11.59
C LEU A 324 22.51 -27.44 -10.31
N GLU A 325 21.26 -27.02 -10.43
CA GLU A 325 20.40 -26.68 -9.30
C GLU A 325 19.08 -27.45 -9.37
N PHE A 326 18.58 -27.84 -8.20
CA PHE A 326 17.26 -28.43 -8.04
C PHE A 326 16.67 -27.97 -6.72
N GLY A 327 15.38 -27.68 -6.69
CA GLY A 327 14.75 -27.38 -5.43
C GLY A 327 13.25 -27.24 -5.46
N ILE A 328 12.74 -26.84 -4.31
CA ILE A 328 11.32 -26.70 -4.04
C ILE A 328 11.06 -25.27 -3.55
N SER A 329 9.92 -24.73 -3.92
CA SER A 329 9.59 -23.33 -3.62
C SER A 329 8.10 -23.16 -3.40
N PHE A 330 7.75 -22.14 -2.61
CA PHE A 330 6.40 -21.64 -2.54
C PHE A 330 6.25 -20.49 -3.53
N ARG A 331 5.24 -20.57 -4.41
CA ARG A 331 4.93 -19.51 -5.38
C ARG A 331 3.55 -18.95 -5.11
N MET A 332 3.49 -17.64 -4.99
CA MET A 332 2.27 -16.84 -4.82
C MET A 332 1.98 -16.16 -6.15
N GLY A 333 0.85 -16.44 -6.76
CA GLY A 333 0.43 -15.85 -8.03
C GLY A 333 -0.77 -14.92 -7.84
N MET A 334 -0.66 -13.69 -8.31
CA MET A 334 -1.76 -12.73 -8.45
C MET A 334 -2.16 -12.67 -9.92
N HIS A 335 -3.32 -13.22 -10.25
CA HIS A 335 -3.85 -13.28 -11.62
C HIS A 335 -4.83 -12.13 -11.84
N GLY A 336 -4.65 -11.41 -12.95
CA GLY A 336 -5.63 -10.43 -13.39
C GLY A 336 -6.94 -11.09 -13.78
N VAL A 337 -8.05 -10.36 -13.59
CA VAL A 337 -9.39 -10.77 -14.01
C VAL A 337 -9.85 -9.81 -15.11
N THR A 338 -10.29 -10.34 -16.24
CA THR A 338 -10.85 -9.53 -17.34
C THR A 338 -12.35 -9.40 -17.24
N GLU A 339 -13.03 -10.46 -16.81
CA GLU A 339 -14.48 -10.52 -16.80
C GLU A 339 -14.95 -11.40 -15.64
N TYR A 340 -16.07 -11.04 -15.03
CA TYR A 340 -16.72 -11.83 -13.99
C TYR A 340 -18.19 -11.45 -13.92
N LYS A 341 -19.01 -12.36 -13.39
CA LYS A 341 -20.42 -12.11 -13.08
C LYS A 341 -20.74 -12.63 -11.70
N LEU A 342 -21.35 -11.79 -10.88
CA LEU A 342 -21.87 -12.16 -9.57
C LEU A 342 -23.21 -12.86 -9.73
N LYS A 343 -23.47 -13.84 -8.86
CA LYS A 343 -24.79 -14.45 -8.77
C LYS A 343 -25.81 -13.44 -8.25
N PRO A 344 -27.07 -13.47 -8.70
CA PRO A 344 -28.10 -12.53 -8.25
C PRO A 344 -28.27 -12.49 -6.72
N GLU A 345 -28.11 -13.63 -6.05
CA GLU A 345 -28.26 -13.75 -4.59
C GLU A 345 -27.14 -13.04 -3.82
N ALA A 346 -25.98 -12.84 -4.45
CA ALA A 346 -24.86 -12.12 -3.86
C ALA A 346 -25.09 -10.60 -3.84
N LEU A 347 -25.99 -10.08 -4.67
CA LEU A 347 -26.29 -8.64 -4.81
C LEU A 347 -27.35 -8.14 -3.82
N VAL A 348 -27.94 -9.02 -3.00
CA VAL A 348 -28.97 -8.65 -2.02
C VAL A 348 -28.30 -8.16 -0.73
N PRO A 349 -28.45 -6.88 -0.34
CA PRO A 349 -27.88 -6.40 0.92
C PRO A 349 -28.60 -7.05 2.11
N GLY A 350 -27.86 -7.65 3.04
CA GLY A 350 -28.41 -8.08 4.35
C GLY A 350 -28.50 -9.59 4.62
N LYS A 351 -27.58 -10.41 4.09
CA LYS A 351 -27.30 -11.75 4.63
C LYS A 351 -25.88 -11.87 5.16
#